data_AF-A0A3D0ZMN7-F1
#
_entry.id   AF-A0A3D0ZMN7-F1
#
_cell.length_a   1.000
_cell.length_b   1.000
_cell.length_c   1.000
_cell.angle_alpha   90.00
_cell.angle_beta   90.00
_cell.angle_gamma   90.00
#
_symmetry.space_group_name_H-M   'P 1'
#
loop_
_entity.id
_entity.type
_entity.pdbx_description
1 polymer ?
#
loop_
_entity_poly.entity_id
_entity_poly.type
_entity_poly.pdbx_seq_one_letter_code
_entity_poly.pdbx_strand_id
1 'polypeptide(L)' 'VSIEKRHARGMADRRLEYRPDRDGMAWLSAYLPADTAAGIWERTTTVARALQGPDEPRPLSQLRADVAATWLLSNNIAG' A
#
# COMPACT_ATOMS: atom_id res chain seq x y z
N VAL A 1 -6.29 -20.27 -18.64
CA VAL A 1 -4.98 -20.40 -17.95
C VAL A 1 -5.26 -20.63 -16.47
N SER A 2 -4.73 -21.70 -15.85
CA SER A 2 -5.04 -22.04 -14.44
C SER A 2 -4.59 -20.97 -13.45
N ILE A 3 -5.22 -20.95 -12.27
CA ILE A 3 -4.91 -19.98 -11.20
C ILE A 3 -3.47 -20.15 -10.70
N GLU A 4 -2.94 -21.38 -10.67
CA GLU A 4 -1.55 -21.67 -10.30
C GLU A 4 -0.55 -21.12 -11.32
N LYS A 5 -0.86 -21.20 -12.63
CA LYS A 5 -0.01 -20.61 -13.69
C LYS A 5 -0.01 -19.07 -13.64
N ARG A 6 -1.14 -18.44 -13.27
CA ARG A 6 -1.21 -16.99 -13.05
C ARG A 6 -0.46 -16.57 -11.79
N HIS A 7 -0.55 -17.37 -10.73
CA HIS A 7 0.20 -17.16 -9.48
C HIS A 7 1.71 -17.22 -9.76
N ALA A 8 2.20 -18.27 -10.41
CA ALA A 8 3.63 -18.43 -10.72
C ALA A 8 4.19 -17.29 -11.58
N ARG A 9 3.41 -16.79 -12.56
CA ARG A 9 3.80 -15.63 -13.37
C ARG A 9 3.77 -14.31 -12.59
N GLY A 10 2.74 -14.10 -11.75
CA GLY A 10 2.62 -12.91 -10.92
C GLY A 10 3.73 -12.74 -9.89
N MET A 11 4.36 -13.84 -9.44
CA MET A 11 5.52 -13.77 -8.54
C MET A 11 6.79 -13.21 -9.20
N ALA A 12 6.97 -13.42 -10.51
CA ALA A 12 8.13 -12.95 -11.26
C ALA A 12 7.99 -11.48 -11.70
N ASP A 13 6.75 -11.01 -11.91
CA ASP A 13 6.47 -9.65 -12.38
C ASP A 13 6.34 -8.61 -11.26
N ARG A 14 6.50 -9.04 -10.00
CA ARG A 14 6.37 -8.17 -8.83
C ARG A 14 7.32 -6.96 -8.93
N ARG A 15 6.78 -5.76 -8.76
CA ARG A 15 7.54 -4.53 -8.93
C ARG A 15 6.91 -3.34 -8.22
N LEU A 16 7.72 -2.32 -7.98
CA LEU A 16 7.26 -0.98 -7.64
C LEU A 16 7.27 -0.12 -8.91
N GLU A 17 6.19 0.63 -9.10
CA GLU A 17 6.08 1.63 -10.15
C GLU A 17 5.94 3.01 -9.50
N TYR A 18 6.73 3.96 -9.97
CA TYR A 18 6.65 5.36 -9.60
C TYR A 18 6.18 6.18 -10.81
N ARG A 19 5.11 6.96 -10.64
CA ARG A 19 4.54 7.80 -11.69
C ARG A 19 4.30 9.21 -11.15
N PRO A 20 5.12 10.22 -11.52
CA PRO A 20 4.90 11.59 -11.10
C PRO A 20 3.60 12.15 -11.69
N ASP A 21 2.92 13.01 -10.94
CA ASP A 21 1.73 13.74 -11.32
C ASP A 21 2.04 15.25 -11.41
N ARG A 22 1.13 16.04 -11.97
CA ARG A 22 1.38 17.46 -12.32
C ARG A 22 1.27 18.43 -11.15
N ASP A 23 0.68 18.00 -10.04
CA ASP A 23 0.42 18.79 -8.83
C ASP A 23 1.53 18.65 -7.77
N GLY A 24 2.68 18.09 -8.15
CA GLY A 24 3.76 17.79 -7.21
C GLY A 24 3.56 16.50 -6.42
N MET A 25 2.49 15.74 -6.70
CA MET A 25 2.27 14.41 -6.15
C MET A 25 2.83 13.33 -7.08
N ALA A 26 2.88 12.10 -6.59
CA ALA A 26 3.24 10.95 -7.40
C ALA A 26 2.48 9.71 -6.93
N TRP A 27 2.16 8.84 -7.87
CA TRP A 27 1.66 7.50 -7.57
C TRP A 27 2.84 6.57 -7.32
N LEU A 28 2.82 5.91 -6.16
CA LEU A 28 3.65 4.76 -5.87
C LEU A 28 2.73 3.53 -5.85
N SER A 29 2.98 2.57 -6.74
CA SER A 29 2.13 1.38 -6.87
C SER A 29 2.97 0.12 -6.73
N ALA A 30 2.50 -0.82 -5.92
CA ALA A 30 3.11 -2.13 -5.76
C ALA A 30 2.29 -3.19 -6.50
N TYR A 31 2.90 -3.84 -7.48
CA TYR A 31 2.32 -5.02 -8.12
C TYR A 31 2.82 -6.27 -7.40
N LEU A 32 1.92 -6.98 -6.73
CA LEU A 32 2.23 -8.07 -5.80
C LEU A 32 1.27 -9.25 -6.00
N PRO A 33 1.60 -10.45 -5.47
CA PRO A 33 0.60 -11.50 -5.27
C PRO A 33 -0.63 -10.96 -4.56
N ALA A 34 -1.81 -11.41 -4.98
CA ALA A 34 -3.10 -10.83 -4.57
C ALA A 34 -3.33 -10.90 -3.05
N ASP A 35 -2.90 -11.99 -2.42
CA ASP A 35 -2.94 -12.19 -0.97
C ASP A 35 -2.05 -11.20 -0.21
N THR A 36 -0.85 -10.94 -0.73
CA THR A 36 0.09 -9.96 -0.16
C THR A 36 -0.48 -8.55 -0.28
N ALA A 37 -1.00 -8.19 -1.46
CA ALA A 37 -1.63 -6.89 -1.68
C ALA A 37 -2.86 -6.69 -0.77
N ALA A 38 -3.70 -7.72 -0.62
CA ALA A 38 -4.85 -7.70 0.28
C ALA A 38 -4.42 -7.54 1.73
N GLY A 39 -3.39 -8.26 2.19
CA GLY A 39 -2.86 -8.13 3.54
C GLY A 39 -2.36 -6.72 3.86
N ILE A 40 -1.62 -6.09 2.94
CA ILE A 40 -1.16 -4.69 3.08
C ILE A 40 -2.36 -3.74 3.15
N TRP A 41 -3.35 -3.93 2.26
CA TRP A 41 -4.56 -3.11 2.23
C TRP A 41 -5.37 -3.19 3.52
N GLU A 42 -5.60 -4.40 4.03
CA GLU A 42 -6.34 -4.60 5.27
C GLU A 42 -5.60 -4.02 6.48
N ARG A 43 -4.28 -4.21 6.55
CA ARG A 43 -3.48 -3.68 7.66
C ARG A 43 -3.46 -2.15 7.66
N THR A 44 -3.25 -1.52 6.51
CA THR A 44 -3.30 -0.05 6.39
C THR A 44 -4.70 0.49 6.68
N THR A 45 -5.75 -0.18 6.21
CA THR A 45 -7.14 0.19 6.49
C THR A 45 -7.47 0.09 7.98
N THR A 46 -7.02 -0.97 8.65
CA THR A 46 -7.24 -1.18 10.09
C THR A 46 -6.64 -0.04 10.90
N VAL A 47 -5.37 0.29 10.65
CA VAL A 47 -4.69 1.39 11.37
C VAL A 47 -5.32 2.75 11.01
N ALA A 48 -5.63 2.99 9.75
CA ALA A 48 -6.27 4.23 9.33
C ALA A 48 -7.66 4.42 9.98
N ARG A 49 -8.45 3.36 10.14
CA ARG A 49 -9.73 3.40 10.87
C ARG A 49 -9.55 3.72 12.34
N ALA A 50 -8.49 3.19 12.97
CA ALA A 50 -8.18 3.49 14.36
C ALA A 50 -7.77 4.95 14.60
N LEU A 51 -7.31 5.65 13.56
CA LEU A 51 -7.02 7.09 13.62
C LEU A 51 -8.27 7.97 13.45
N GLN A 52 -9.38 7.43 12.94
CA GLN A 52 -10.60 8.22 12.74
C GLN A 52 -11.24 8.60 14.08
N GLY A 53 -11.78 9.81 14.15
CA GLY A 53 -12.48 10.34 15.30
C GLY A 53 -13.05 11.73 15.02
N PRO A 54 -13.78 12.33 15.98
CA PRO A 54 -14.37 13.66 15.82
C PRO A 54 -13.35 14.76 15.45
N ASP A 55 -12.10 14.59 15.90
CA ASP A 55 -11.00 15.55 15.69
C ASP A 55 -10.09 15.18 14.52
N GLU A 56 -10.41 14.13 13.75
CA GLU A 56 -9.66 13.71 12.58
C GLU A 56 -10.47 14.00 11.30
N PRO A 57 -10.26 15.15 10.65
CA PRO A 57 -11.05 15.56 9.49
C PRO A 57 -10.65 14.86 8.19
N ARG A 58 -9.49 14.17 8.14
CA ARG A 58 -9.01 13.56 6.90
C ARG A 58 -9.86 12.34 6.53
N PRO A 59 -10.18 12.16 5.24
CA PRO A 59 -10.86 10.95 4.77
C PRO A 59 -9.97 9.72 4.91
N LEU A 60 -10.59 8.54 5.03
CA LEU A 60 -9.90 7.26 5.19
C LEU A 60 -8.87 6.96 4.07
N SER A 61 -9.05 7.50 2.86
CA SER A 61 -8.06 7.38 1.78
C SER A 61 -6.75 8.10 2.09
N GLN A 62 -6.81 9.32 2.63
CA GLN A 62 -5.62 10.08 3.03
C GLN A 62 -4.92 9.41 4.21
N LEU A 63 -5.68 8.99 5.23
CA LEU A 63 -5.12 8.30 6.39
C LEU A 63 -4.40 6.99 6.00
N ARG A 64 -4.95 6.22 5.04
CA ARG A 64 -4.27 5.03 4.53
C ARG A 64 -2.98 5.37 3.79
N ALA A 65 -2.98 6.44 2.99
CA ALA A 65 -1.78 6.90 2.30
C ALA A 65 -0.69 7.31 3.31
N ASP A 66 -1.06 8.04 4.37
CA ASP A 66 -0.14 8.50 5.43
C ASP A 66 0.44 7.31 6.22
N VAL A 67 -0.39 6.32 6.58
CA VAL A 67 0.06 5.09 7.25
C VAL A 67 1.04 4.31 6.37
N ALA A 68 0.71 4.15 5.07
CA ALA A 68 1.57 3.44 4.14
C ALA A 68 2.92 4.17 3.95
N ALA A 69 2.90 5.49 3.75
CA ALA A 69 4.11 6.30 3.63
C ALA A 69 4.97 6.20 4.88
N THR A 70 4.36 6.28 6.07
CA THR A 70 5.06 6.11 7.35
C THR A 70 5.76 4.77 7.41
N TRP A 71 5.10 3.66 7.08
CA TRP A 71 5.73 2.34 7.11
C TRP A 71 6.85 2.17 6.09
N LEU A 72 6.70 2.72 4.88
CA LEU A 72 7.69 2.60 3.82
C LEU A 72 8.93 3.49 4.06
N LEU A 73 8.76 4.60 4.78
CA LEU A 73 9.86 5.51 5.16
C LEU A 73 10.47 5.19 6.52
N SER A 74 9.74 4.46 7.38
CA SER A 74 10.26 3.99 8.65
C SER A 74 11.25 2.86 8.39
N ASN A 75 12.53 3.20 8.37
CA ASN A 75 13.61 2.26 8.43
C ASN A 75 13.51 1.46 9.74
N ASN A 76 12.91 0.28 9.72
CA ASN A 76 13.25 -0.73 10.71
C ASN A 76 14.60 -1.36 10.35
N ILE A 77 15.66 -0.54 10.42
CA ILE A 77 17.01 -1.05 10.68
C ILE A 77 17.12 -1.18 12.20
N ALA A 78 16.25 -1.97 12.81
CA ALA A 78 16.59 -2.65 14.05
C ALA A 78 17.05 -4.04 13.61
N GLY A 79 18.27 -4.40 14.03
CA GLY A 79 19.03 -5.57 13.60
C GLY A 79 18.36 -6.92 13.83
#